data_AF-A0A2V5Y353-F1
#
_entry.id   AF-A0A2V5Y353-F1
#
_cell.length_a   1.000
_cell.length_b   1.000
_cell.length_c   1.000
_cell.angle_alpha   90.00
_cell.angle_beta   90.00
_cell.angle_gamma   90.00
#
_symmetry.space_group_name_H-M   'P 1'
#
loop_
_entity.id
_entity.type
_entity.pdbx_description
1 polymer ?
#
loop_
_entity_poly.entity_id
_entity_poly.type
_entity_poly.pdbx_seq_one_letter_code
_entity_poly.pdbx_strand_id
1 'polypeptide(L)'
;MTNDECCRGVCAKRLRDGLGARRSQRGYNAFTLIELIVVVGVIIILTGLVLSTVGYARKKGARARAETEIAAMSAACEGYKADNGIYPRDTTNNTTDNLAALTASPTPDPRPTSYDSNDSRYAATSFYLYAQLSGNPSGDRSTYTQRSYFQFKPSMLSPPGGTGTVTAIRDPFGNSYGYSTAQQANSSYGFNPTFDLWSTAGTSNATDAAYERAWLKNW
;
A
#
# COMPACT_ATOMS: atom_id res chain seq x y z
N MET A 1 35.65 -64.17 -69.38
CA MET A 1 35.57 -65.62 -69.12
C MET A 1 36.94 -66.09 -68.69
N THR A 2 37.06 -66.52 -67.43
CA THR A 2 38.05 -67.42 -66.79
C THR A 2 37.90 -67.17 -65.28
N ASN A 3 37.13 -67.99 -64.58
CA ASN A 3 37.57 -69.18 -63.85
C ASN A 3 38.54 -68.81 -62.72
N ASP A 4 38.14 -69.04 -61.46
CA ASP A 4 38.65 -70.16 -60.68
C ASP A 4 38.18 -70.11 -59.22
N GLU A 5 37.72 -71.27 -58.75
CA GLU A 5 37.46 -71.62 -57.36
C GLU A 5 38.76 -71.72 -56.53
N CYS A 6 38.58 -72.02 -55.23
CA CYS A 6 39.54 -72.60 -54.27
C CYS A 6 40.22 -71.56 -53.35
N CYS A 7 40.27 -71.70 -52.02
CA CYS A 7 39.98 -72.83 -51.17
C CYS A 7 40.05 -72.45 -49.66
N ARG A 8 39.26 -73.18 -48.86
CA ARG A 8 39.63 -73.91 -47.61
C ARG A 8 40.16 -73.18 -46.35
N GLY A 9 39.72 -73.73 -45.20
CA GLY A 9 40.49 -73.80 -43.95
C GLY A 9 39.68 -73.36 -42.73
N VAL A 10 38.84 -74.20 -42.12
CA VAL A 10 39.13 -75.12 -40.99
C VAL A 10 39.44 -74.43 -39.64
N CYS A 11 38.51 -74.61 -38.70
CA CYS A 11 38.63 -74.92 -37.26
C CYS A 11 39.58 -74.12 -36.36
N ALA A 12 39.05 -73.53 -35.26
CA ALA A 12 39.44 -73.87 -33.88
C ALA A 12 38.70 -73.05 -32.81
N LYS A 13 38.08 -73.80 -31.88
CA LYS A 13 38.11 -73.67 -30.40
C LYS A 13 38.23 -72.29 -29.72
N ARG A 14 37.20 -72.01 -28.91
CA ARG A 14 37.15 -71.38 -27.56
C ARG A 14 38.08 -70.19 -27.29
N LEU A 15 37.51 -69.13 -26.72
CA LEU A 15 37.84 -68.64 -25.37
C LEU A 15 36.69 -67.75 -24.86
N ARG A 16 36.24 -68.04 -23.63
CA ARG A 16 35.45 -67.12 -22.81
C ARG A 16 36.42 -66.06 -22.34
N ASP A 17 36.09 -64.78 -22.47
CA ASP A 17 36.58 -63.76 -21.55
C ASP A 17 35.50 -62.73 -21.27
N GLY A 18 35.26 -62.56 -19.97
CA GLY A 18 34.25 -61.68 -19.42
C GLY A 18 34.68 -60.22 -19.56
N LEU A 19 33.79 -59.41 -20.10
CA LEU A 19 33.74 -57.99 -19.80
C LEU A 19 32.44 -57.75 -19.03
N GLY A 20 32.58 -57.79 -17.70
CA GLY A 20 31.53 -57.40 -16.78
C GLY A 20 31.10 -55.98 -17.07
N ALA A 21 29.91 -55.83 -17.65
CA ALA A 21 29.19 -54.58 -17.62
C ALA A 21 28.93 -54.23 -16.15
N ARG A 22 29.75 -53.34 -15.58
CA ARG A 22 29.43 -52.65 -14.34
C ARG A 22 28.14 -51.87 -14.60
N ARG A 23 26.99 -52.48 -14.27
CA ARG A 23 25.75 -51.75 -14.05
C ARG A 23 26.05 -50.77 -12.93
N SER A 24 26.27 -49.51 -13.30
CA SER A 24 26.07 -48.38 -12.41
C SER A 24 24.64 -48.51 -11.89
N GLN A 25 24.48 -49.11 -10.72
CA GLN A 25 23.24 -49.08 -9.96
C GLN A 25 22.96 -47.59 -9.70
N ARG A 26 22.18 -46.97 -10.58
CA ARG A 26 21.59 -45.67 -10.32
C ARG A 26 20.66 -45.93 -9.14
N GLY A 27 21.14 -45.65 -7.94
CA GLY A 27 20.35 -45.73 -6.73
C GLY A 27 19.16 -44.80 -6.90
N TYR A 28 18.00 -45.37 -7.20
CA TYR A 28 16.76 -44.63 -7.13
C TYR A 28 16.47 -44.47 -5.63
N ASN A 29 16.88 -43.33 -5.08
CA ASN A 29 16.52 -42.94 -3.72
C ASN A 29 15.00 -42.73 -3.70
N ALA A 30 14.26 -43.76 -3.31
CA ALA A 30 12.83 -43.68 -3.10
C ALA A 30 12.59 -42.97 -1.76
N PHE A 31 11.86 -41.85 -1.80
CA PHE A 31 11.47 -41.11 -0.60
C PHE A 31 10.61 -41.98 0.30
N THR A 32 10.88 -41.94 1.60
CA THR A 32 10.06 -42.65 2.59
C THR A 32 8.82 -41.82 2.94
N LEU A 33 7.70 -42.49 3.29
CA LEU A 33 6.48 -41.79 3.73
C LEU A 33 6.74 -40.89 4.95
N ILE A 34 7.61 -41.33 5.86
CA ILE A 34 7.96 -40.56 7.05
C ILE A 34 8.72 -39.28 6.71
N GLU A 35 9.61 -39.32 5.71
CA GLU A 35 10.36 -38.16 5.24
C GLU A 35 9.43 -37.11 4.63
N LEU A 36 8.42 -37.54 3.87
CA LEU A 36 7.38 -36.64 3.38
C LEU A 36 6.55 -36.03 4.53
N ILE A 37 6.15 -36.83 5.52
CA ILE A 37 5.33 -36.38 6.66
C ILE A 37 6.07 -35.36 7.53
N VAL A 38 7.37 -35.56 7.79
CA VAL A 38 8.18 -34.59 8.55
C VAL A 38 8.29 -33.27 7.79
N VAL A 39 8.51 -33.32 6.47
CA VAL A 39 8.62 -32.10 5.64
C VAL A 39 7.32 -31.29 5.65
N VAL A 40 6.17 -31.93 5.41
CA VAL A 40 4.89 -31.20 5.46
C VAL A 40 4.57 -30.73 6.88
N GLY A 41 4.96 -31.49 7.90
CA GLY A 41 4.84 -31.07 9.31
C GLY A 41 5.61 -29.79 9.60
N VAL A 42 6.86 -29.68 9.14
CA VAL A 42 7.67 -28.46 9.30
C VAL A 42 7.07 -27.29 8.51
N ILE A 43 6.60 -27.52 7.28
CA ILE A 43 5.95 -26.47 6.46
C ILE A 43 4.69 -25.93 7.15
N ILE A 44 3.86 -26.79 7.74
CA ILE A 44 2.64 -26.37 8.47
C ILE A 44 3.00 -25.48 9.67
N ILE A 45 4.03 -25.86 10.44
CA ILE A 45 4.48 -25.06 11.60
C ILE A 45 5.00 -23.69 11.15
N LEU A 46 5.86 -23.65 10.13
CA LEU A 46 6.44 -22.41 9.63
C LEU A 46 5.38 -21.48 9.01
N THR A 47 4.45 -22.03 8.23
CA THR A 47 3.37 -21.25 7.61
C THR A 47 2.42 -20.66 8.67
N GLY A 48 2.11 -21.42 9.73
CA GLY A 48 1.34 -20.91 10.87
C GLY A 48 2.00 -19.70 11.55
N LEU A 49 3.31 -19.75 11.78
CA LEU A 49 4.04 -18.63 12.39
C LEU A 49 4.08 -17.40 11.46
N VAL A 50 4.33 -17.58 10.16
CA VAL A 50 4.41 -16.47 9.20
C VAL A 50 3.08 -15.71 9.15
N LEU A 51 1.95 -16.40 9.01
CA LEU A 51 0.64 -15.74 8.90
C LEU A 51 0.29 -14.87 10.11
N SER A 52 0.73 -15.25 11.31
CA SER A 52 0.45 -14.50 12.55
C SER A 52 1.13 -13.12 12.59
N THR A 53 2.28 -12.95 11.93
CA THR A 53 3.09 -11.71 12.01
C THR A 53 2.76 -10.68 10.92
N VAL A 54 2.15 -11.11 9.82
CA VAL A 54 1.89 -10.27 8.63
C VAL A 54 0.93 -9.11 8.93
N GLY A 55 -0.07 -9.30 9.80
CA GLY A 55 -1.05 -8.26 10.14
C GLY A 55 -0.41 -7.04 10.81
N TYR A 56 0.49 -7.27 11.76
CA TYR A 56 1.22 -6.20 12.45
C TYR A 56 2.18 -5.47 11.51
N ALA A 57 2.96 -6.21 10.71
CA ALA A 57 3.88 -5.64 9.73
C ALA A 57 3.15 -4.77 8.69
N ARG A 58 1.97 -5.21 8.22
CA ARG A 58 1.12 -4.43 7.31
C ARG A 58 0.65 -3.12 7.93
N LYS A 59 0.14 -3.13 9.17
CA LYS A 59 -0.31 -1.91 9.85
C LYS A 59 0.85 -0.93 10.08
N LYS A 60 2.02 -1.43 10.48
CA LYS A 60 3.22 -0.60 10.64
C LYS A 60 3.68 0.02 9.32
N GLY A 61 3.69 -0.76 8.24
CA GLY A 61 4.00 -0.25 6.90
C GLY A 61 2.97 0.77 6.40
N ALA A 62 1.68 0.53 6.64
CA ALA A 62 0.61 1.47 6.31
C ALA A 62 0.76 2.81 7.06
N ARG A 63 1.15 2.76 8.34
CA ARG A 63 1.42 3.95 9.15
C ARG A 63 2.59 4.76 8.59
N ALA A 64 3.74 4.11 8.37
CA ALA A 64 4.92 4.77 7.80
C ALA A 64 4.61 5.37 6.41
N ARG A 65 3.81 4.67 5.60
CA ARG A 65 3.36 5.18 4.31
C ARG A 65 2.49 6.43 4.47
N ALA A 66 1.51 6.41 5.37
CA ALA A 66 0.65 7.56 5.62
C ALA A 66 1.43 8.78 6.13
N GLU A 67 2.42 8.59 7.01
CA GLU A 67 3.34 9.65 7.45
C GLU A 67 4.07 10.28 6.25
N THR A 68 4.61 9.46 5.34
CA THR A 68 5.27 9.97 4.13
C THR A 68 4.31 10.67 3.17
N GLU A 69 3.08 10.18 3.03
CA GLU A 69 2.05 10.79 2.17
C GLU A 69 1.61 12.16 2.73
N ILE A 70 1.40 12.29 4.05
CA ILE A 70 1.10 13.57 4.71
C ILE A 70 2.24 14.58 4.50
N ALA A 71 3.48 14.16 4.72
CA ALA A 71 4.64 15.03 4.53
C ALA A 71 4.77 15.52 3.08
N ALA A 72 4.56 14.62 2.11
CA ALA A 72 4.65 14.95 0.69
C ALA A 72 3.49 15.84 0.21
N MET A 73 2.27 15.61 0.70
CA MET A 73 1.13 16.50 0.44
C MET A 73 1.33 17.88 1.09
N SER A 74 1.86 17.93 2.31
CA SER A 74 2.18 19.19 2.99
C SER A 74 3.21 20.00 2.20
N ALA A 75 4.26 19.35 1.67
CA ALA A 75 5.22 20.00 0.79
C ALA A 75 4.59 20.49 -0.52
N ALA A 76 3.64 19.75 -1.09
CA ALA A 76 2.89 20.22 -2.26
C ALA A 76 2.00 21.41 -1.96
N CYS A 77 1.41 21.48 -0.76
CA CYS A 77 0.67 22.67 -0.29
C CYS A 77 1.58 23.91 -0.21
N GLU A 78 2.85 23.75 0.20
CA GLU A 78 3.82 24.86 0.15
C GLU A 78 4.09 25.32 -1.29
N GLY A 79 4.25 24.38 -2.22
CA GLY A 79 4.38 24.70 -3.65
C GLY A 79 3.15 25.42 -4.21
N TYR A 80 1.95 24.97 -3.83
CA TYR A 80 0.70 25.63 -4.19
C TYR A 80 0.66 27.07 -3.66
N LYS A 81 1.01 27.27 -2.38
CA LYS A 81 1.05 28.61 -1.78
C LYS A 81 2.08 29.51 -2.44
N ALA A 82 3.24 28.99 -2.83
CA ALA A 82 4.27 29.79 -3.50
C ALA A 82 3.74 30.44 -4.79
N ASP A 83 2.88 29.72 -5.53
CA ASP A 83 2.30 30.21 -6.78
C ASP A 83 0.99 31.00 -6.58
N ASN A 84 0.19 30.68 -5.55
CA ASN A 84 -1.16 31.25 -5.35
C ASN A 84 -1.27 32.23 -4.16
N GLY A 85 -0.23 32.38 -3.35
CA GLY A 85 -0.20 33.24 -2.17
C GLY A 85 -0.96 32.70 -0.94
N ILE A 86 -1.79 31.67 -1.11
CA ILE A 86 -2.61 31.07 -0.05
C ILE A 86 -2.53 29.54 -0.12
N TYR A 87 -2.65 28.86 1.01
CA TYR A 87 -2.85 27.40 1.02
C TYR A 87 -4.21 27.04 0.41
N PRO A 88 -4.40 25.81 -0.11
CA PRO A 88 -5.68 25.37 -0.64
C PRO A 88 -6.82 25.59 0.36
N ARG A 89 -7.68 26.58 0.16
CA ARG A 89 -8.79 26.89 1.06
C ARG A 89 -10.04 27.19 0.27
N ASP A 90 -11.11 26.47 0.56
CA ASP A 90 -12.41 26.70 -0.09
C ASP A 90 -13.13 27.87 0.57
N THR A 91 -12.82 29.09 0.15
CA THR A 91 -13.51 30.30 0.63
C THR A 91 -14.89 30.50 0.01
N THR A 92 -15.27 29.69 -0.99
CA THR A 92 -16.53 29.83 -1.72
C THR A 92 -17.64 29.04 -1.02
N ASN A 93 -17.39 27.77 -0.69
CA ASN A 93 -18.36 26.91 -0.02
C ASN A 93 -17.99 26.61 1.44
N ASN A 94 -16.86 27.13 1.92
CA ASN A 94 -16.34 26.87 3.27
C ASN A 94 -16.13 25.37 3.55
N THR A 95 -15.96 24.54 2.52
CA THR A 95 -15.84 23.08 2.65
C THR A 95 -14.71 22.71 3.61
N THR A 96 -13.55 23.34 3.44
CA THR A 96 -12.35 23.09 4.25
C THR A 96 -12.40 23.77 5.62
N ASP A 97 -13.25 24.78 5.80
CA ASP A 97 -13.43 25.48 7.08
C ASP A 97 -14.45 24.77 8.00
N ASN A 98 -15.36 23.98 7.42
CA ASN A 98 -16.45 23.30 8.13
C ASN A 98 -16.09 21.91 8.69
N LEU A 99 -14.86 21.44 8.45
CA LEU A 99 -14.31 20.25 9.08
C LEU A 99 -13.38 20.67 10.21
N ALA A 100 -13.91 20.81 11.42
CA ALA A 100 -13.09 21.21 12.56
C ALA A 100 -12.07 20.11 12.89
N ALA A 101 -10.79 20.49 12.97
CA ALA A 101 -9.75 19.66 13.55
C ALA A 101 -9.70 19.82 15.08
N LEU A 102 -10.53 20.68 15.69
CA LEU A 102 -10.65 20.81 17.15
C LEU A 102 -12.08 21.24 17.51
N THR A 103 -12.72 20.61 18.50
CA THR A 103 -14.10 20.99 18.92
C THR A 103 -14.30 21.30 20.41
N ALA A 104 -13.27 21.27 21.25
CA ALA A 104 -13.44 21.53 22.68
C ALA A 104 -12.38 22.50 23.24
N SER A 105 -12.82 23.68 23.66
CA SER A 105 -12.21 24.45 24.74
C SER A 105 -13.27 24.59 25.85
N PRO A 106 -12.98 24.32 27.15
CA PRO A 106 -11.67 24.10 27.78
C PRO A 106 -11.54 22.69 28.43
N THR A 107 -10.49 21.92 28.12
CA THR A 107 -9.91 20.83 28.98
C THR A 107 -8.58 20.34 28.37
N PRO A 108 -7.69 19.66 29.13
CA PRO A 108 -6.22 19.72 28.97
C PRO A 108 -5.57 19.10 27.72
N ASP A 109 -6.34 18.66 26.73
CA ASP A 109 -5.79 18.16 25.48
C ASP A 109 -6.79 18.48 24.36
N PRO A 110 -6.58 19.54 23.56
CA PRO A 110 -7.41 19.79 22.40
C PRO A 110 -7.29 18.58 21.46
N ARG A 111 -8.41 17.91 21.20
CA ARG A 111 -8.50 16.64 20.45
C ARG A 111 -9.09 16.87 19.06
N PRO A 112 -8.54 16.21 18.02
CA PRO A 112 -9.20 16.19 16.73
C PRO A 112 -10.59 15.57 16.81
N THR A 113 -11.53 16.13 16.05
CA THR A 113 -12.91 15.62 16.01
C THR A 113 -12.89 14.13 15.74
N SER A 114 -13.74 13.38 16.45
CA SER A 114 -13.84 11.95 16.22
C SER A 114 -14.15 11.67 14.74
N TYR A 115 -13.26 10.94 14.05
CA TYR A 115 -13.51 10.51 12.69
C TYR A 115 -14.72 9.58 12.65
N ASP A 116 -15.72 9.94 11.86
CA ASP A 116 -16.79 9.06 11.43
C ASP A 116 -16.55 8.73 9.96
N SER A 117 -16.42 7.44 9.64
CA SER A 117 -16.24 6.97 8.27
C SER A 117 -17.41 7.30 7.35
N ASN A 118 -18.58 7.61 7.91
CA ASN A 118 -19.78 8.01 7.17
C ASN A 118 -19.88 9.54 7.00
N ASP A 119 -19.02 10.31 7.65
CA ASP A 119 -19.04 11.77 7.52
C ASP A 119 -18.51 12.21 6.15
N SER A 120 -19.43 12.66 5.31
CA SER A 120 -19.15 13.15 3.96
C SER A 120 -18.15 14.32 3.91
N ARG A 121 -17.97 15.07 5.01
CA ARG A 121 -17.02 16.20 5.08
C ARG A 121 -15.58 15.76 4.89
N TYR A 122 -15.21 14.57 5.36
CA TYR A 122 -13.88 14.02 5.16
C TYR A 122 -13.59 13.76 3.68
N ALA A 123 -14.54 13.15 2.96
CA ALA A 123 -14.42 12.94 1.53
C ALA A 123 -14.40 14.27 0.75
N ALA A 124 -15.30 15.19 1.08
CA ALA A 124 -15.41 16.49 0.41
C ALA A 124 -14.15 17.36 0.56
N THR A 125 -13.61 17.47 1.78
CA THR A 125 -12.38 18.24 2.03
C THR A 125 -11.14 17.60 1.40
N SER A 126 -11.03 16.27 1.48
CA SER A 126 -10.00 15.51 0.75
C SER A 126 -10.09 15.71 -0.76
N PHE A 127 -11.30 15.68 -1.33
CA PHE A 127 -11.50 15.91 -2.75
C PHE A 127 -11.11 17.33 -3.17
N TYR A 128 -11.45 18.32 -2.34
CA TYR A 128 -11.03 19.70 -2.57
C TYR A 128 -9.50 19.80 -2.62
N LEU A 129 -8.80 19.21 -1.65
CA LEU A 129 -7.34 19.19 -1.64
C LEU A 129 -6.78 18.48 -2.89
N TYR A 130 -7.37 17.35 -3.28
CA TYR A 130 -7.01 16.64 -4.50
C TYR A 130 -7.15 17.55 -5.73
N ALA A 131 -8.28 18.24 -5.88
CA ALA A 131 -8.54 19.13 -7.01
C ALA A 131 -7.46 20.21 -7.13
N GLN A 132 -7.12 20.87 -6.02
CA GLN A 132 -6.14 21.96 -6.01
C GLN A 132 -4.71 21.46 -6.26
N LEU A 133 -4.31 20.34 -5.65
CA LEU A 133 -2.93 19.83 -5.79
C LEU A 133 -2.70 19.08 -7.10
N SER A 134 -3.72 18.41 -7.63
CA SER A 134 -3.61 17.68 -8.90
C SER A 134 -3.80 18.61 -10.11
N GLY A 135 -4.54 19.70 -9.95
CA GLY A 135 -5.03 20.52 -11.05
C GLY A 135 -6.21 19.87 -11.80
N ASN A 136 -6.89 18.90 -11.19
CA ASN A 136 -8.08 18.24 -11.76
C ASN A 136 -9.30 18.48 -10.86
N PRO A 137 -10.10 19.53 -11.11
CA PRO A 137 -11.30 19.83 -10.33
C PRO A 137 -12.47 18.89 -10.62
N SER A 138 -12.46 18.14 -11.72
CA SER A 138 -13.56 17.25 -12.11
C SER A 138 -13.43 15.84 -11.52
N GLY A 139 -12.23 15.44 -11.09
CA GLY A 139 -11.94 14.10 -10.58
C GLY A 139 -11.95 13.00 -11.64
N ASP A 140 -12.10 13.32 -12.91
CA ASP A 140 -12.27 12.35 -14.02
C ASP A 140 -10.99 11.55 -14.38
N ARG A 141 -9.90 11.73 -13.63
CA ARG A 141 -8.57 11.13 -13.85
C ARG A 141 -7.95 11.46 -15.21
N SER A 142 -8.46 12.48 -15.88
CA SER A 142 -7.83 13.07 -17.05
C SER A 142 -6.67 13.98 -16.65
N THR A 143 -5.78 14.23 -17.59
CA THR A 143 -4.72 15.24 -17.46
C THR A 143 -5.24 16.60 -17.86
N TYR A 144 -5.06 17.59 -17.00
CA TYR A 144 -5.46 18.97 -17.25
C TYR A 144 -4.25 19.85 -17.56
N THR A 145 -4.50 20.99 -18.19
CA THR A 145 -3.48 22.02 -18.47
C THR A 145 -3.16 22.86 -17.23
N GLN A 146 -3.95 22.74 -16.17
CA GLN A 146 -3.70 23.42 -14.90
C GLN A 146 -2.42 22.89 -14.25
N ARG A 147 -1.80 23.74 -13.42
CA ARG A 147 -0.56 23.39 -12.73
C ARG A 147 -0.83 22.29 -11.71
N SER A 148 -0.01 21.25 -11.75
CA SER A 148 -0.04 20.13 -10.81
C SER A 148 1.12 20.27 -9.83
N TYR A 149 0.82 20.22 -8.52
CA TYR A 149 1.77 20.29 -7.42
C TYR A 149 2.07 18.92 -6.83
N PHE A 150 1.16 17.96 -7.02
CA PHE A 150 1.28 16.61 -6.50
C PHE A 150 0.72 15.56 -7.46
N GLN A 151 1.47 14.48 -7.65
CA GLN A 151 1.06 13.33 -8.46
C GLN A 151 0.51 12.22 -7.57
N PHE A 152 -0.81 12.07 -7.55
CA PHE A 152 -1.49 11.05 -6.76
C PHE A 152 -1.42 9.68 -7.43
N LYS A 153 -0.98 8.66 -6.69
CA LYS A 153 -1.04 7.27 -7.16
C LYS A 153 -2.50 6.80 -7.22
N PRO A 154 -2.89 5.95 -8.19
CA PRO A 154 -4.26 5.41 -8.24
C PRO A 154 -4.73 4.68 -6.97
N SER A 155 -3.80 4.16 -6.15
CA SER A 155 -4.10 3.54 -4.86
C SER A 155 -4.42 4.53 -3.74
N MET A 156 -4.06 5.81 -3.90
CA MET A 156 -4.30 6.90 -2.94
C MET A 156 -5.62 7.62 -3.21
N LEU A 157 -6.44 7.11 -4.13
CA LEU A 157 -7.66 7.78 -4.57
C LEU A 157 -8.86 6.87 -4.34
N SER A 158 -10.01 7.45 -4.01
CA SER A 158 -11.30 6.75 -3.96
C SER A 158 -12.11 7.07 -5.23
N PRO A 159 -12.66 6.08 -5.94
CA PRO A 159 -12.47 4.63 -5.78
C PRO A 159 -11.05 4.19 -6.20
N PRO A 160 -10.43 3.20 -5.54
CA PRO A 160 -9.05 2.79 -5.85
C PRO A 160 -8.95 2.11 -7.22
N GLY A 161 -7.77 2.15 -7.83
CA GLY A 161 -7.45 1.33 -9.02
C GLY A 161 -7.56 2.03 -10.37
N GLY A 162 -7.73 3.36 -10.40
CA GLY A 162 -7.58 4.14 -11.64
C GLY A 162 -8.83 4.27 -12.52
N THR A 163 -9.94 3.60 -12.18
CA THR A 163 -11.24 3.74 -12.87
C THR A 163 -12.26 4.59 -12.09
N GLY A 164 -13.08 5.38 -12.77
CA GLY A 164 -14.15 6.20 -12.15
C GLY A 164 -13.67 7.55 -11.61
N THR A 165 -14.64 8.40 -11.25
CA THR A 165 -14.40 9.76 -10.74
C THR A 165 -13.83 9.72 -9.33
N VAL A 166 -12.74 10.44 -9.12
CA VAL A 166 -12.12 10.64 -7.80
C VAL A 166 -13.08 11.39 -6.90
N THR A 167 -13.32 10.86 -5.71
CA THR A 167 -14.20 11.46 -4.69
C THR A 167 -13.48 11.77 -3.38
N ALA A 168 -12.25 11.28 -3.19
CA ALA A 168 -11.41 11.57 -2.04
C ALA A 168 -9.97 11.08 -2.26
N ILE A 169 -9.04 11.64 -1.49
CA ILE A 169 -7.71 11.08 -1.24
C ILE A 169 -7.86 10.05 -0.12
N ARG A 170 -7.44 8.82 -0.37
CA ARG A 170 -7.56 7.68 0.53
C ARG A 170 -6.22 7.37 1.19
N ASP A 171 -6.23 7.18 2.50
CA ASP A 171 -5.11 6.70 3.28
C ASP A 171 -4.85 5.19 3.06
N PRO A 172 -3.70 4.66 3.50
CA PRO A 172 -3.36 3.25 3.39
C PRO A 172 -4.28 2.30 4.18
N PHE A 173 -5.08 2.82 5.10
CA PHE A 173 -6.03 2.07 5.92
C PHE A 173 -7.41 2.01 5.29
N GLY A 174 -7.65 2.85 4.29
CA GLY A 174 -8.83 2.89 3.47
C GLY A 174 -9.84 3.99 3.82
N ASN A 175 -9.46 4.89 4.72
CA ASN A 175 -10.23 6.05 5.10
C ASN A 175 -9.82 7.25 4.23
N SER A 176 -10.64 8.29 4.18
CA SER A 176 -10.23 9.55 3.54
C SER A 176 -9.29 10.32 4.47
N TYR A 177 -8.32 11.04 3.91
CA TYR A 177 -7.54 12.01 4.70
C TYR A 177 -8.47 13.13 5.21
N GLY A 178 -8.20 13.63 6.41
CA GLY A 178 -8.81 14.86 6.89
C GLY A 178 -7.98 16.05 6.44
N TYR A 179 -8.63 17.03 5.82
CA TYR A 179 -8.00 18.30 5.47
C TYR A 179 -8.86 19.44 5.97
N SER A 180 -8.27 20.37 6.73
CA SER A 180 -9.00 21.46 7.34
C SER A 180 -8.22 22.76 7.27
N THR A 181 -8.95 23.85 7.05
CA THR A 181 -8.49 25.23 7.23
C THR A 181 -9.33 25.94 8.28
N ALA A 182 -10.07 25.19 9.11
CA ALA A 182 -11.03 25.71 10.08
C ALA A 182 -10.43 26.73 11.05
N GLN A 183 -9.15 26.60 11.43
CA GLN A 183 -8.50 27.61 12.28
C GLN A 183 -8.40 28.99 11.61
N GLN A 184 -8.27 29.04 10.28
CA GLN A 184 -8.26 30.29 9.54
C GLN A 184 -9.64 30.98 9.52
N ALA A 185 -10.73 30.23 9.77
CA ALA A 185 -12.08 30.77 9.91
C ALA A 185 -12.42 31.08 11.36
N ASN A 186 -12.02 30.22 12.28
CA ASN A 186 -12.20 30.36 13.72
C ASN A 186 -11.03 29.71 14.45
N SER A 187 -10.27 30.52 15.20
CA SER A 187 -9.06 30.08 15.93
C SER A 187 -9.28 28.94 16.93
N SER A 188 -10.54 28.61 17.25
CA SER A 188 -10.93 27.53 18.16
C SER A 188 -11.12 26.18 17.48
N TYR A 189 -11.10 26.11 16.14
CA TYR A 189 -11.50 24.92 15.36
C TYR A 189 -10.38 24.18 14.64
N GLY A 190 -9.11 24.56 14.85
CA GLY A 190 -7.96 23.81 14.35
C GLY A 190 -6.71 24.04 15.18
N PHE A 191 -5.62 23.35 14.82
CA PHE A 191 -4.34 23.38 15.53
C PHE A 191 -3.31 24.26 14.83
N ASN A 192 -3.25 24.19 13.50
CA ASN A 192 -2.38 25.02 12.69
C ASN A 192 -3.10 26.22 12.07
N PRO A 193 -2.54 27.44 12.18
CA PRO A 193 -3.16 28.64 11.63
C PRO A 193 -3.20 28.63 10.09
N THR A 194 -2.54 27.66 9.46
CA THR A 194 -2.51 27.45 8.01
C THR A 194 -3.48 26.35 7.61
N PHE A 195 -3.14 25.09 7.85
CA PHE A 195 -4.02 23.97 7.58
C PHE A 195 -3.66 22.78 8.46
N ASP A 196 -4.68 21.97 8.77
CA ASP A 196 -4.54 20.69 9.44
C ASP A 196 -4.74 19.57 8.42
N LEU A 197 -3.82 18.60 8.40
CA LEU A 197 -3.86 17.42 7.55
C LEU A 197 -3.58 16.18 8.38
N TRP A 198 -4.48 15.20 8.32
CA TRP A 198 -4.36 13.99 9.14
C TRP A 198 -4.95 12.73 8.49
N SER A 199 -4.51 11.57 8.97
CA SER A 199 -5.13 10.25 8.73
C SER A 199 -5.45 9.58 10.06
N THR A 200 -6.51 8.79 10.06
CA THR A 200 -7.05 8.16 11.28
C THR A 200 -6.38 6.84 11.60
N ALA A 201 -5.37 6.46 10.81
CA ALA A 201 -4.58 5.24 10.97
C ALA A 201 -5.41 3.95 11.07
N GLY A 202 -6.58 3.93 10.40
CA GLY A 202 -7.51 2.80 10.44
C GLY A 202 -8.33 2.68 11.72
N THR A 203 -8.32 3.70 12.58
CA THR A 203 -9.24 3.80 13.72
C THR A 203 -10.61 4.31 13.23
N SER A 204 -11.68 3.61 13.61
CA SER A 204 -13.05 3.90 13.15
C SER A 204 -14.00 4.31 14.27
N ASN A 205 -13.52 4.45 15.51
CA ASN A 205 -14.29 4.92 16.66
C ASN A 205 -13.38 5.73 17.57
N ALA A 206 -13.63 7.04 17.64
CA ALA A 206 -12.75 8.03 18.25
C ALA A 206 -13.33 8.61 19.56
N THR A 207 -14.01 7.77 20.36
CA THR A 207 -14.47 8.18 21.69
C THR A 207 -13.38 8.06 22.76
N ASP A 208 -12.30 7.28 22.51
CA ASP A 208 -11.19 7.16 23.47
C ASP A 208 -9.93 7.90 23.00
N ALA A 209 -9.33 8.63 23.93
CA ALA A 209 -8.07 9.36 23.78
C ALA A 209 -6.91 8.53 23.21
N ALA A 210 -6.94 7.21 23.47
CA ALA A 210 -5.94 6.27 22.97
C ALA A 210 -6.00 6.08 21.45
N TYR A 211 -7.19 6.16 20.84
CA TYR A 211 -7.37 6.01 19.39
C TYR A 211 -6.98 7.27 18.63
N GLU A 212 -7.25 8.46 19.17
CA GLU A 212 -6.83 9.73 18.57
C GLU A 212 -5.31 9.94 18.61
N ARG A 213 -4.63 9.44 19.66
CA ARG A 213 -3.15 9.37 19.69
C ARG A 213 -2.55 8.45 18.63
N ALA A 214 -3.35 7.56 18.05
CA ALA A 214 -2.92 6.72 16.94
C ALA A 214 -2.96 7.46 15.60
N TRP A 215 -3.62 8.63 15.53
CA TRP A 215 -3.74 9.40 14.31
C TRP A 215 -2.39 9.94 13.87
N LEU A 216 -2.26 10.09 12.56
CA LEU A 216 -1.10 10.68 11.90
C LEU A 216 -1.49 12.06 11.44
N LYS A 217 -0.67 13.05 11.74
CA LYS A 217 -1.06 14.46 11.64
C LYS A 217 0.14 15.35 11.35
N ASN A 218 -0.11 16.56 10.87
CA ASN A 218 0.91 17.58 10.60
C ASN A 218 1.12 18.58 11.75
N TRP A 219 0.59 18.30 12.95
CA TRP A 219 0.80 19.08 14.17
C TRP A 219 1.29 18.21 15.34
#